data_AF-A0A651HJL7-F1
#
_entry.id   AF-A0A651HJL7-F1
#
_cell.length_a   1.000
_cell.length_b   1.000
_cell.length_c   1.000
_cell.angle_alpha   90.00
_cell.angle_beta   90.00
_cell.angle_gamma   90.00
#
_symmetry.space_group_name_H-M   'P 1'
#
loop_
_entity.id
_entity.type
_entity.pdbx_description
1 polymer ?
#
loop_
_entity_poly.entity_id
_entity_poly.type
_entity_poly.pdbx_seq_one_letter_code
_entity_poly.pdbx_strand_id
1 'polypeptide(L)'
;MHPQLTLLMELQDLRGQLRELEDGGESETMEQEHFQLDPEQARSQLALTITDLEATLSTPIRLRYQRILPTRGRVVVPVINGVCYGCFVSIPTATAGDSDVHQDLQSCESCGRFIYVLP
;
A
#
# COMPACT_ATOMS: atom_id res chain seq x y z
N MET A 1 -14.40 -7.28 1.60
CA MET A 1 -13.28 -6.34 1.85
C MET A 1 -13.76 -4.92 1.59
N HIS A 2 -13.34 -3.96 2.41
CA HIS A 2 -13.70 -2.54 2.27
C HIS A 2 -13.09 -1.93 0.99
N PRO A 3 -13.84 -1.17 0.16
CA PRO A 3 -13.35 -0.66 -1.12
C PRO A 3 -12.05 0.16 -1.03
N GLN A 4 -11.91 0.98 0.02
CA GLN A 4 -10.70 1.78 0.21
C GLN A 4 -9.50 0.93 0.65
N LEU A 5 -9.72 -0.22 1.29
CA LEU A 5 -8.63 -1.14 1.62
C LEU A 5 -8.02 -1.71 0.33
N THR A 6 -8.87 -2.12 -0.61
CA THR A 6 -8.44 -2.59 -1.93
C THR A 6 -7.63 -1.52 -2.67
N LEU A 7 -8.11 -0.27 -2.70
CA LEU A 7 -7.38 0.84 -3.31
C LEU A 7 -6.01 1.07 -2.67
N LEU A 8 -5.91 0.99 -1.33
CA LEU A 8 -4.64 1.18 -0.64
C LEU A 8 -3.66 0.03 -0.88
N MET A 9 -4.15 -1.21 -1.03
CA MET A 9 -3.32 -2.36 -1.39
C MET A 9 -2.79 -2.22 -2.81
N GLU A 10 -3.64 -1.79 -3.75
CA GLU A 10 -3.26 -1.51 -5.15
C GLU A 10 -2.18 -0.41 -5.22
N LEU A 11 -2.41 0.72 -4.53
CA LEU A 11 -1.43 1.80 -4.44
C LEU A 11 -0.07 1.36 -3.90
N GLN A 12 -0.08 0.43 -2.93
CA GLN A 12 1.13 -0.10 -2.35
C GLN A 12 1.88 -1.02 -3.32
N ASP A 13 1.15 -1.82 -4.11
CA ASP A 13 1.70 -2.70 -5.13
C ASP A 13 2.33 -1.89 -6.27
N LEU A 14 1.58 -0.95 -6.85
CA LEU A 14 2.06 -0.08 -7.93
C LEU A 14 3.29 0.74 -7.53
N ARG A 15 3.36 1.20 -6.28
CA ARG A 15 4.55 1.88 -5.74
C ARG A 15 5.73 0.94 -5.55
N GLY A 16 5.48 -0.34 -5.26
CA GLY A 16 6.51 -1.37 -5.23
C GLY A 16 7.09 -1.57 -6.63
N GLN A 17 6.23 -1.77 -7.63
CA GLN A 17 6.61 -1.91 -9.03
C GLN A 17 7.38 -0.69 -9.54
N LEU A 18 6.93 0.53 -9.25
CA LEU A 18 7.64 1.75 -9.64
C LEU A 18 9.06 1.79 -9.06
N ARG A 19 9.23 1.39 -7.80
CA ARG A 19 10.55 1.32 -7.17
C ARG A 19 11.42 0.25 -7.80
N GLU A 20 10.88 -0.92 -8.09
CA GLU A 20 11.61 -2.00 -8.76
C GLU A 20 12.10 -1.56 -10.15
N LEU A 21 11.26 -0.81 -10.88
CA LEU A 21 11.67 -0.20 -12.15
C LEU A 21 12.77 0.84 -11.94
N GLU A 22 12.66 1.72 -10.94
CA GLU A 22 13.69 2.72 -10.63
C GLU A 22 15.03 2.11 -10.17
N ASP A 23 14.99 1.02 -9.41
CA ASP A 23 16.16 0.32 -8.85
C ASP A 23 16.76 -0.70 -9.84
N GLY A 24 16.05 -1.05 -10.91
CA GLY A 24 16.41 -2.05 -11.93
C GLY A 24 17.55 -1.63 -12.89
N GLY A 25 18.65 -1.11 -12.35
CA GLY A 25 19.72 -0.44 -13.10
C GLY A 25 20.56 -1.25 -14.11
N GLU A 26 20.38 -2.56 -14.31
CA GLU A 26 21.17 -3.35 -15.29
C GLU A 26 20.34 -4.31 -16.17
N SER A 27 19.07 -4.57 -15.83
CA SER A 27 18.18 -5.47 -16.60
C SER A 27 17.45 -4.74 -17.75
N GLU A 28 17.31 -3.42 -17.64
CA GLU A 28 16.60 -2.56 -18.61
C GLU A 28 17.24 -2.55 -20.00
N THR A 29 18.57 -2.71 -20.10
CA THR A 29 19.29 -2.74 -21.38
C THR A 29 19.05 -4.04 -22.17
N MET A 30 18.72 -5.15 -21.51
CA MET A 30 18.42 -6.42 -22.17
C MET A 30 16.94 -6.56 -22.57
N GLU A 31 16.01 -5.93 -21.84
CA GLU A 31 14.57 -6.06 -22.10
C GLU A 31 14.07 -5.13 -23.22
N GLN A 32 14.72 -3.99 -23.42
CA GLN A 32 14.40 -3.03 -24.50
C GLN A 32 14.45 -3.64 -25.90
N GLU A 33 15.27 -4.67 -26.14
CA GLU A 33 15.38 -5.31 -27.44
C GLU A 33 14.26 -6.32 -27.73
N HIS A 34 13.55 -6.79 -26.69
CA HIS A 34 12.54 -7.86 -26.81
C HIS A 34 11.11 -7.40 -26.52
N PHE A 35 10.92 -6.41 -25.66
CA PHE A 35 9.62 -5.80 -25.38
C PHE A 35 9.63 -4.36 -25.90
N GLN A 36 8.67 -4.01 -26.77
CA GLN A 36 8.51 -2.66 -27.35
C GLN A 36 8.00 -1.64 -26.31
N LEU A 37 8.54 -1.66 -25.10
CA LEU A 37 8.18 -0.80 -24.00
C LEU A 37 9.43 -0.03 -23.56
N ASP A 38 9.34 1.28 -23.66
CA ASP A 38 10.33 2.20 -23.13
C ASP A 38 10.18 2.25 -21.59
N PRO A 39 11.20 1.86 -20.80
CA PRO A 39 11.15 1.87 -19.35
C PRO A 39 10.80 3.25 -18.77
N GLU A 40 11.24 4.34 -19.40
CA GLU A 40 10.90 5.69 -18.95
C GLU A 40 9.40 5.98 -19.12
N GLN A 41 8.82 5.53 -20.23
CA GLN A 41 7.38 5.66 -20.47
C GLN A 41 6.57 4.83 -19.48
N ALA A 42 7.01 3.60 -19.20
CA ALA A 42 6.38 2.73 -18.20
C ALA A 42 6.39 3.37 -16.81
N ARG A 43 7.57 3.85 -16.35
CA ARG A 43 7.71 4.56 -15.06
C ARG A 43 6.80 5.78 -14.97
N SER A 44 6.76 6.60 -16.02
CA SER A 44 5.90 7.80 -16.10
C SER A 44 4.42 7.43 -16.01
N GLN A 45 3.98 6.42 -16.77
CA GLN A 45 2.60 5.95 -16.77
C GLN A 45 2.18 5.40 -15.39
N LEU A 46 3.06 4.65 -14.72
CA LEU A 46 2.82 4.17 -13.35
C LEU A 46 2.69 5.35 -12.36
N ALA A 47 3.59 6.34 -12.42
CA ALA A 47 3.55 7.50 -11.54
C ALA A 47 2.25 8.32 -11.68
N LEU A 48 1.77 8.50 -12.92
CA LEU A 48 0.47 9.13 -13.19
C LEU A 48 -0.69 8.32 -12.62
N THR A 49 -0.70 7.00 -12.87
CA THR A 49 -1.73 6.10 -12.38
C THR A 49 -1.82 6.09 -10.85
N ILE A 50 -0.66 6.10 -10.17
CA ILE A 50 -0.58 6.22 -8.70
C ILE A 50 -1.22 7.54 -8.24
N THR A 51 -0.89 8.65 -8.90
CA THR A 51 -1.43 9.97 -8.55
C THR A 51 -2.95 10.02 -8.70
N ASP A 52 -3.47 9.46 -9.80
CA ASP A 52 -4.92 9.39 -10.05
C ASP A 52 -5.63 8.52 -9.02
N LEU A 53 -5.07 7.35 -8.68
CA LEU A 53 -5.62 6.46 -7.66
C LEU A 53 -5.62 7.12 -6.27
N GLU A 54 -4.56 7.86 -5.91
CA GLU A 54 -4.51 8.62 -4.66
C GLU A 54 -5.63 9.67 -4.57
N ALA A 55 -6.03 10.27 -5.69
CA ALA A 55 -7.12 11.23 -5.74
C ALA A 55 -8.50 10.59 -5.47
N THR A 56 -8.66 9.29 -5.76
CA THR A 56 -9.90 8.53 -5.50
C THR A 56 -10.08 8.12 -4.03
N LEU A 57 -9.02 8.22 -3.22
CA LEU A 57 -9.13 7.98 -1.79
C LEU A 57 -10.02 9.03 -1.12
N SER A 58 -10.85 8.58 -0.19
CA SER A 58 -11.63 9.49 0.65
C SER A 58 -10.70 10.42 1.44
N THR A 59 -11.13 11.67 1.68
CA THR A 59 -10.34 12.67 2.40
C THR A 59 -9.68 12.17 3.69
N PRO A 60 -10.39 11.50 4.63
CA PRO A 60 -9.76 11.04 5.88
C PRO A 60 -8.67 9.98 5.63
N ILE A 61 -8.88 9.10 4.64
CA ILE A 61 -7.93 8.04 4.29
C ILE A 61 -6.71 8.63 3.58
N ARG A 62 -6.93 9.54 2.63
CA ARG A 62 -5.87 10.23 1.88
C ARG A 62 -4.93 11.00 2.81
N LEU A 63 -5.47 11.75 3.77
CA LEU A 63 -4.66 12.49 4.75
C LEU A 63 -3.78 11.55 5.59
N ARG A 64 -4.34 10.43 6.05
CA ARG A 64 -3.58 9.44 6.82
C ARG A 64 -2.52 8.74 5.95
N TYR A 65 -2.87 8.38 4.72
CA TYR A 65 -1.96 7.80 3.74
C TYR A 65 -0.74 8.70 3.50
N GLN A 66 -0.97 9.98 3.15
CA GLN A 66 0.09 10.96 2.88
C GLN A 66 1.02 11.19 4.09
N ARG A 67 0.51 11.06 5.32
CA ARG A 67 1.32 11.17 6.54
C ARG A 67 2.22 9.96 6.76
N ILE A 68 1.76 8.76 6.43
CA ILE A 68 2.45 7.49 6.77
C ILE A 68 3.44 7.11 5.68
N LEU A 69 3.04 7.24 4.43
CA LEU A 69 3.79 6.76 3.27
C LEU A 69 5.26 7.25 3.28
N PRO A 70 5.59 8.55 3.46
CA PRO A 70 6.97 9.04 3.40
C PRO A 70 7.88 8.46 4.49
N THR A 71 7.32 8.11 5.65
CA THR A 71 8.10 7.64 6.81
C THR A 71 8.19 6.13 6.90
N ARG A 72 7.26 5.41 6.30
CA ARG A 72 7.08 3.96 6.52
C ARG A 72 7.17 3.13 5.24
N GLY A 73 7.02 3.73 4.06
CA GLY A 73 6.97 3.08 2.75
C GLY A 73 5.72 2.21 2.53
N ARG A 74 5.48 1.26 3.44
CA ARG A 74 4.31 0.38 3.46
C ARG A 74 3.21 0.97 4.34
N VAL A 75 2.00 1.15 3.81
CA VAL A 75 0.88 1.82 4.49
C VAL A 75 -0.20 0.86 5.00
N VAL A 76 -0.35 -0.30 4.36
CA VAL A 76 -1.31 -1.36 4.72
C VAL A 76 -0.54 -2.59 5.20
N VAL A 77 -0.91 -3.13 6.35
CA VAL A 77 -0.24 -4.30 6.94
C VAL A 77 -1.23 -5.30 7.53
N PRO A 78 -0.91 -6.60 7.50
CA PRO A 78 -1.74 -7.60 8.15
C PRO A 78 -1.57 -7.53 9.67
N VAL A 79 -2.62 -7.91 10.36
CA VAL A 79 -2.58 -8.36 11.75
C VAL A 79 -2.71 -9.86 11.75
N ILE A 80 -1.72 -10.55 12.33
CA ILE A 80 -1.68 -12.01 12.43
C ILE A 80 -1.56 -12.34 13.92
N ASN A 81 -2.47 -13.17 14.44
CA ASN A 81 -2.51 -13.53 15.86
C ASN A 81 -2.51 -12.31 16.80
N GLY A 82 -3.22 -11.24 16.43
CA GLY A 82 -3.29 -10.01 17.21
C GLY A 82 -2.03 -9.14 17.15
N VAL A 83 -1.05 -9.44 16.29
CA VAL A 83 0.18 -8.63 16.16
C VAL A 83 0.14 -7.83 14.87
N CYS A 84 0.44 -6.53 14.95
CA CYS A 84 0.61 -5.68 13.77
C CYS A 84 1.98 -5.94 13.11
N TYR A 85 2.00 -6.46 11.88
CA TYR A 85 3.24 -6.75 11.16
C TYR A 85 3.89 -5.53 10.51
N GLY A 86 3.39 -4.33 10.80
CA GLY A 86 4.08 -3.07 10.47
C GLY A 86 5.06 -2.60 11.52
N CYS A 87 4.78 -2.82 12.80
CA CYS A 87 5.61 -2.36 13.92
C CYS A 87 5.77 -3.37 15.05
N PHE A 88 5.28 -4.60 14.87
CA PHE A 88 5.44 -5.74 15.77
C PHE A 88 4.88 -5.53 17.19
N VAL A 89 3.86 -4.68 17.32
CA VAL A 89 3.15 -4.50 18.60
C VAL A 89 1.87 -5.34 18.61
N SER A 90 1.48 -5.77 19.81
CA SER A 90 0.19 -6.39 20.05
C SER A 90 -0.94 -5.37 19.87
N ILE A 91 -2.00 -5.78 19.18
CA ILE A 91 -3.24 -5.03 18.97
C ILE A 91 -4.31 -5.62 19.91
N PRO A 92 -5.00 -4.79 20.71
CA PRO A 92 -6.04 -5.28 21.61
C PRO A 92 -7.08 -6.15 20.92
N THR A 93 -7.49 -7.24 21.57
CA THR A 93 -8.45 -8.24 21.08
C THR A 93 -9.83 -7.66 20.75
N ALA A 94 -10.24 -6.57 21.41
CA ALA A 94 -11.48 -5.85 21.10
C ALA A 94 -11.50 -5.25 19.68
N THR A 95 -10.33 -4.93 19.11
CA THR A 95 -10.18 -4.45 17.73
C THR A 95 -10.04 -5.60 16.73
N ALA A 96 -9.65 -6.79 17.19
CA ALA A 96 -9.40 -7.96 16.34
C ALA A 96 -10.61 -8.92 16.23
N GLY A 97 -11.54 -8.89 17.18
CA GLY A 97 -12.64 -9.86 17.31
C GLY A 97 -14.00 -9.45 16.73
N ASP A 98 -14.23 -8.17 16.41
CA ASP A 98 -15.50 -7.77 15.81
C ASP A 98 -15.55 -8.21 14.34
N SER A 99 -16.42 -9.16 14.03
CA SER A 99 -16.59 -9.67 12.66
C SER A 99 -17.31 -8.65 11.73
N ASP A 100 -17.85 -7.58 12.30
CA ASP A 100 -18.37 -6.38 11.61
C ASP A 100 -17.28 -5.38 11.19
N VAL A 101 -16.00 -5.65 11.50
CA VAL A 101 -14.79 -4.88 11.10
C VAL A 101 -14.61 -4.79 9.56
N HIS A 102 -15.45 -5.44 8.77
CA HIS A 102 -15.48 -5.30 7.32
C HIS A 102 -16.02 -3.95 6.83
N GLN A 103 -16.68 -3.16 7.68
CA GLN A 103 -17.28 -1.88 7.30
C GLN A 103 -16.33 -0.68 7.47
N ASP A 104 -15.43 -0.69 8.46
CA ASP A 104 -14.55 0.46 8.73
C ASP A 104 -13.06 0.10 8.64
N LEU A 105 -12.34 0.85 7.82
CA LEU A 105 -10.89 0.72 7.65
C LEU A 105 -10.13 1.07 8.95
N GLN A 106 -9.65 0.05 9.64
CA GLN A 106 -8.94 0.21 10.91
C GLN A 106 -7.48 0.68 10.74
N SER A 107 -6.89 1.19 11.81
CA SER A 107 -5.47 1.58 11.82
C SER A 107 -4.81 1.21 13.15
N CYS A 108 -3.53 0.85 13.09
CA CYS A 108 -2.73 0.57 14.28
C CYS A 108 -2.52 1.86 15.09
N GLU A 109 -2.87 1.84 16.37
CA GLU A 109 -2.71 2.99 17.28
C GLU A 109 -1.24 3.37 17.52
N SER A 110 -0.32 2.41 17.39
CA SER A 110 1.12 2.62 17.63
C SER A 110 1.84 3.23 16.43
N CYS A 111 1.66 2.68 15.21
CA CYS A 111 2.39 3.15 14.02
C CYS A 111 1.52 3.92 13.02
N GLY A 112 0.21 3.92 13.20
CA GLY A 112 -0.75 4.61 12.34
C GLY A 112 -1.11 3.89 11.04
N ARG A 113 -0.39 2.82 10.65
CA ARG A 113 -0.67 2.06 9.41
C ARG A 113 -2.08 1.49 9.40
N PHE A 114 -2.67 1.39 8.21
CA PHE A 114 -3.92 0.69 8.03
C PHE A 114 -3.73 -0.81 8.26
N ILE A 115 -4.68 -1.44 8.94
CA ILE A 115 -4.59 -2.84 9.33
C ILE A 115 -5.77 -3.64 8.77
N TYR A 116 -5.50 -4.89 8.42
CA TYR A 116 -6.51 -5.89 8.12
C TYR A 116 -6.17 -7.19 8.86
N VAL A 117 -7.18 -7.87 9.39
CA VAL A 117 -6.97 -9.10 10.15
C VAL A 117 -6.92 -10.28 9.18
N LEU A 118 -5.88 -11.10 9.29
CA LEU A 118 -5.84 -12.40 8.63
C LEU A 118 -6.45 -13.44 9.58
N PRO A 119 -7.38 -14.29 9.10
CA PRO A 119 -7.94 -15.39 9.90
C PRO A 119 -6.88 -16.44 10.24
#